data_AF-A0A5J4P5E8-F1
#
_entry.id   AF-A0A5J4P5E8-F1
#
_cell.length_a   1.000
_cell.length_b   1.000
_cell.length_c   1.000
_cell.angle_alpha   90.00
_cell.angle_beta   90.00
_cell.angle_gamma   90.00
#
_symmetry.space_group_name_H-M   'P 1'
#
loop_
_entity.id
_entity.type
_entity.pdbx_description
1 polymer ?
#
loop_
_entity_poly.entity_id
_entity_poly.type
_entity_poly.pdbx_seq_one_letter_code
_entity_poly.pdbx_strand_id
1 'polypeptide(L)' 'KVFGLEAAVYQVKISYEQKPYRRSIMQTFGAQVTASPSMSTRAGKDILTAHPNYQGSLGTAISEAVELAQATPNCK' A
#
# COMPACT_ATOMS: atom_id res chain seq x y z
N LYS A 1 8.91 10.71 12.73
CA LYS A 1 7.45 10.73 13.00
C LYS A 1 7.07 12.11 13.55
N VAL A 2 6.44 12.99 12.77
CA VAL A 2 6.10 14.37 13.18
C VAL A 2 4.92 14.43 14.16
N PHE A 3 3.94 13.54 13.98
CA PHE A 3 2.71 13.48 14.80
C PHE A 3 2.63 12.24 15.71
N GLY A 4 3.74 11.50 15.87
CA GLY A 4 3.73 10.22 16.60
C GLY A 4 2.92 9.09 15.96
N LEU A 5 2.32 9.31 14.78
CA LEU A 5 1.52 8.34 14.06
C LEU A 5 2.37 7.39 13.21
N GLU A 6 1.85 6.17 13.03
CA GLU A 6 2.36 5.21 12.06
C GLU A 6 1.62 5.37 10.75
N ALA A 7 2.34 5.33 9.63
CA ALA A 7 1.77 5.51 8.31
C ALA A 7 2.03 4.26 7.47
N ALA A 8 0.96 3.58 7.08
CA ALA A 8 0.99 2.51 6.09
C ALA A 8 0.54 3.07 4.74
N VAL A 9 1.40 2.94 3.72
CA VAL A 9 1.18 3.48 2.38
C VAL A 9 1.11 2.32 1.38
N TYR A 10 -0.05 2.15 0.75
CA TYR A 10 -0.19 1.29 -0.43
C TYR A 10 0.08 2.10 -1.68
N GLN A 11 1.22 1.82 -2.32
CA GLN A 11 1.65 2.50 -3.54
C GLN A 11 1.42 1.58 -4.74
N VAL A 12 0.81 2.09 -5.81
CA VAL A 12 0.61 1.33 -7.05
C VAL A 12 1.92 0.71 -7.53
N LYS A 13 1.93 -0.60 -7.83
CA LYS A 13 3.13 -1.41 -8.11
C LYS A 13 4.02 -0.80 -9.20
N ILE A 14 3.46 -0.40 -10.33
CA ILE A 14 4.25 0.26 -11.38
C ILE A 14 4.90 1.58 -10.90
N SER A 15 4.22 2.35 -10.05
CA SER A 15 4.78 3.57 -9.47
C SER A 15 5.82 3.28 -8.39
N TYR A 16 5.65 2.19 -7.64
CA TYR A 16 6.62 1.74 -6.66
C TYR A 16 7.97 1.40 -7.33
N GLU A 17 7.92 0.76 -8.49
CA GLU A 17 9.11 0.38 -9.27
C GLU A 17 9.71 1.57 -10.04
N GLN A 18 8.88 2.38 -10.70
CA GLN A 18 9.36 3.50 -11.53
C GLN A 18 9.77 4.74 -10.72
N LYS A 19 9.26 4.92 -9.50
CA LYS A 19 9.50 6.12 -8.67
C LYS A 19 10.13 5.76 -7.31
N PRO A 20 11.31 5.11 -7.29
CA PRO A 20 11.92 4.60 -6.06
C PRO A 20 12.28 5.71 -5.06
N TYR A 21 12.62 6.91 -5.54
CA TYR A 21 12.95 8.04 -4.66
C TYR A 21 11.79 8.48 -3.77
N ARG A 22 10.54 8.42 -4.27
CA ARG A 22 9.36 8.75 -3.45
C ARG A 22 9.20 7.73 -2.32
N ARG A 23 9.42 6.45 -2.60
CA ARG A 23 9.42 5.39 -1.59
C ARG A 23 10.51 5.63 -0.55
N SER A 24 11.74 5.91 -0.97
CA SER A 24 12.85 6.16 -0.04
C SER A 24 12.55 7.32 0.90
N ILE A 25 12.00 8.43 0.39
CA ILE A 25 11.58 9.58 1.21
C ILE A 25 10.52 9.16 2.23
N MET A 26 9.48 8.44 1.81
CA MET A 26 8.42 7.95 2.70
C MET A 26 8.99 7.04 3.81
N GLN A 27 9.91 6.14 3.47
CA GLN A 27 10.58 5.25 4.42
C GLN A 27 11.46 6.03 5.41
N THR A 28 12.19 7.06 4.96
CA THR A 28 12.97 7.94 5.85
C THR A 28 12.09 8.65 6.88
N PHE A 29 10.85 8.99 6.52
CA PHE A 29 9.88 9.55 7.48
C PHE A 29 9.26 8.50 8.42
N GLY A 30 9.56 7.22 8.23
CA GLY A 30 9.09 6.09 9.04
C GLY A 30 7.78 5.48 8.56
N ALA A 31 7.39 5.73 7.29
CA ALA A 31 6.21 5.10 6.70
C ALA A 31 6.54 3.70 6.15
N GLN A 32 5.62 2.75 6.33
CA GLN A 32 5.69 1.44 5.72
C GLN A 32 5.06 1.50 4.33
N VAL A 33 5.85 1.27 3.28
CA VAL A 33 5.39 1.35 1.89
C VAL A 33 5.27 -0.05 1.27
N THR A 34 4.06 -0.43 0.89
CA THR A 34 3.72 -1.72 0.26
C THR A 34 3.27 -1.49 -1.18
N ALA A 35 3.72 -2.33 -2.11
CA ALA A 35 3.29 -2.27 -3.50
C ALA A 35 1.90 -2.89 -3.66
N SER A 36 0.95 -2.15 -4.26
CA SER A 36 -0.42 -2.59 -4.57
C SER A 36 -0.54 -3.04 -6.03
N PRO A 37 -1.13 -4.22 -6.32
CA PRO A 37 -1.83 -5.09 -5.38
C PRO A 37 -0.86 -5.95 -4.56
N SER A 38 -1.22 -6.24 -3.31
CA SER A 38 -0.36 -6.99 -2.38
C SER A 38 -1.02 -8.26 -1.84
N MET A 39 -0.23 -9.16 -1.26
CA MET A 39 -0.74 -10.34 -0.54
C MET A 39 -1.09 -10.03 0.93
N SER A 40 -1.04 -8.78 1.39
CA SER A 40 -1.36 -8.44 2.79
C SER A 40 -2.85 -8.21 3.04
N THR A 41 -3.64 -8.00 2.00
CA THR A 41 -5.09 -7.74 2.08
C THR A 41 -5.87 -8.78 1.27
N ARG A 42 -7.16 -8.96 1.56
CA ARG A 42 -8.04 -9.81 0.77
C ARG A 42 -8.28 -9.21 -0.62
N ALA A 43 -8.51 -7.89 -0.71
CA ALA A 43 -8.68 -7.21 -1.98
C ALA A 43 -7.47 -7.40 -2.91
N GLY A 44 -6.24 -7.24 -2.38
CA GLY A 44 -5.02 -7.47 -3.15
C GLY A 44 -4.81 -8.93 -3.54
N LYS A 45 -5.09 -9.88 -2.62
CA LYS A 45 -5.03 -11.33 -2.89
C LYS A 45 -5.98 -11.77 -4.00
N ASP A 46 -7.23 -11.31 -3.98
CA ASP A 46 -8.23 -11.68 -4.98
C ASP A 46 -7.81 -11.21 -6.37
N ILE A 47 -7.24 -10.00 -6.46
CA ILE A 47 -6.73 -9.42 -7.71
C ILE A 47 -5.49 -10.16 -8.21
N LEU A 48 -4.52 -10.48 -7.34
CA LEU A 48 -3.32 -11.22 -7.74
C LEU A 48 -3.64 -12.68 -8.10
N THR A 49 -4.63 -13.29 -7.47
CA THR A 49 -5.05 -14.66 -7.79
C THR A 49 -5.73 -14.72 -9.16
N ALA A 50 -6.58 -13.74 -9.48
CA ALA A 50 -7.20 -13.63 -10.80
C ALA A 50 -6.21 -13.17 -11.89
N HIS A 51 -5.31 -12.24 -11.55
CA HIS A 51 -4.37 -11.60 -12.46
C HIS A 51 -2.97 -11.43 -11.82
N PRO A 52 -2.12 -12.48 -11.84
CA PRO A 52 -0.82 -12.48 -11.14
C PRO A 52 0.14 -11.37 -11.58
N ASN A 53 0.06 -10.95 -12.85
CA ASN A 53 0.93 -9.94 -13.44
C ASN A 53 0.33 -8.52 -13.43
N TYR A 54 -0.77 -8.31 -12.72
CA TYR A 54 -1.43 -7.00 -12.67
C TYR A 54 -0.52 -5.95 -12.02
N GLN A 55 -0.40 -4.81 -12.69
CA GLN A 55 0.52 -3.72 -12.33
C GLN A 55 -0.05 -2.73 -11.30
N GLY A 56 -1.28 -2.97 -10.86
CA GLY A 56 -1.99 -2.13 -9.91
C GLY A 56 -2.66 -0.92 -10.56
N SER A 57 -3.62 -0.36 -9.83
CA SER A 57 -4.20 0.94 -10.13
C SER A 57 -4.40 1.74 -8.85
N LEU A 58 -4.76 3.02 -8.99
CA LEU A 58 -5.13 3.83 -7.83
C LEU A 58 -6.33 3.22 -7.09
N GLY A 59 -7.29 2.65 -7.82
CA GLY A 59 -8.47 1.99 -7.22
C GLY A 59 -8.07 0.81 -6.34
N THR A 60 -7.17 -0.06 -6.82
CA THR A 60 -6.71 -1.20 -6.01
C THR A 60 -5.96 -0.75 -4.77
N ALA A 61 -5.09 0.26 -4.89
CA ALA A 61 -4.35 0.80 -3.75
C ALA A 61 -5.26 1.41 -2.68
N ILE A 62 -6.33 2.12 -3.09
CA ILE A 62 -7.33 2.67 -2.16
C ILE A 62 -8.08 1.54 -1.46
N SER A 63 -8.54 0.53 -2.19
CA SER A 63 -9.25 -0.61 -1.60
C SER A 63 -8.41 -1.32 -0.53
N GLU A 64 -7.14 -1.57 -0.80
CA GLU A 64 -6.24 -2.19 0.18
C GLU A 64 -5.96 -1.30 1.40
N ALA A 65 -5.79 0.01 1.18
CA ALA A 65 -5.57 0.95 2.27
C ALA A 65 -6.78 1.04 3.20
N VAL A 66 -7.99 1.07 2.63
CA VAL A 66 -9.24 1.08 3.40
C VAL A 66 -9.44 -0.25 4.14
N GLU A 67 -9.14 -1.38 3.51
CA GLU A 67 -9.24 -2.69 4.17
C GLU A 67 -8.28 -2.78 5.37
N LEU A 68 -7.03 -2.35 5.20
CA LEU A 68 -6.07 -2.32 6.31
C LEU A 68 -6.53 -1.38 7.44
N ALA A 69 -7.04 -0.20 7.09
CA ALA A 69 -7.53 0.78 8.06
C ALA A 69 -8.70 0.23 8.88
N GLN A 70 -9.64 -0.47 8.24
CA GLN A 70 -10.77 -1.11 8.94
C GLN A 70 -10.33 -2.30 9.81
N ALA A 71 -9.33 -3.08 9.37
CA ALA A 71 -8.83 -4.23 10.12
C ALA A 71 -7.94 -3.83 11.32
N THR A 72 -7.42 -2.60 11.34
CA THR A 72 -6.50 -2.12 12.38
C THR A 72 -7.27 -1.46 13.52
N PRO A 73 -7.22 -1.99 14.75
CA PRO A 73 -7.88 -1.38 15.90
C PRO A 73 -7.33 0.04 16.18
N ASN A 74 -8.22 0.99 16.48
CA ASN A 74 -7.87 2.40 16.75
C ASN A 74 -7.14 3.12 15.60
N CYS A 75 -7.27 2.65 14.36
CA CYS A 75 -6.84 3.42 13.18
C CYS A 75 -7.69 4.69 13.08
N LYS A 76 -7.05 5.86 13.01
CA LYS A 76 -7.70 7.18 12.94
C LYS A 76 -7.41 7.87 11.62
#